data_AF-A0A651ED79-F1
#
_entry.id   AF-A0A651ED79-F1
#
_cell.length_a   1.000
_cell.length_b   1.000
_cell.length_c   1.000
_cell.angle_alpha   90.00
_cell.angle_beta   90.00
_cell.angle_gamma   90.00
#
_symmetry.space_group_name_H-M   'P 1'
#
loop_
_entity.id
_entity.type
_entity.pdbx_description
1 polymer ?
#
loop_
_entity_poly.entity_id
_entity_poly.type
_entity_poly.pdbx_seq_one_letter_code
_entity_poly.pdbx_strand_id
1 'polypeptide(L)'
;QVCACGATPQQARLQLSATAIRLASGSSDSTMKLWDVETGEVLQTLTGHNDSVWRVSFSPDSTMIASSSEDRTIKLWDVDTGELLQTLTGHDNSVFSVSFSPDGTTIASGSQDNTIRFWTLDLDRLMTMGCEWIQPYLLTRPEQQDLQELCEGYLSPQ
;
A
#
# COMPACT_ATOMS: atom_id res chain seq x y z
N GLN A 1 16.61 -4.63 -0.44
CA GLN A 1 16.61 -5.45 0.79
C GLN A 1 17.86 -5.09 1.58
N VAL A 2 17.74 -4.41 2.71
CA VAL A 2 18.90 -4.11 3.56
C VAL A 2 18.62 -4.70 4.94
N CYS A 3 19.38 -5.75 5.29
CA CYS A 3 19.58 -6.16 6.67
C CYS A 3 20.66 -5.26 7.27
N ALA A 4 20.47 -4.76 8.48
CA ALA A 4 21.48 -3.99 9.19
C ALA A 4 22.18 -4.85 10.25
N CYS A 5 23.44 -5.19 10.01
CA CYS A 5 24.43 -5.51 11.03
C CYS A 5 25.67 -4.64 10.78
N GLY A 6 26.23 -4.08 11.84
CA GLY A 6 26.87 -2.75 11.83
C GLY A 6 28.30 -2.62 11.29
N ALA A 7 28.63 -1.37 10.98
CA ALA A 7 29.96 -0.76 11.00
C ALA A 7 29.83 0.78 10.83
N THR A 8 30.61 1.55 11.59
CA THR A 8 30.79 3.02 11.50
C THR A 8 32.14 3.35 10.83
N PRO A 9 32.55 4.63 10.65
CA PRO A 9 31.83 5.78 10.06
C PRO A 9 32.68 6.49 8.97
N GLN A 10 32.07 6.94 7.86
CA GLN A 10 32.60 8.11 7.15
C GLN A 10 31.53 8.87 6.32
N GLN A 11 31.16 10.04 6.86
CA GLN A 11 30.68 11.27 6.21
C GLN A 11 29.36 11.29 5.40
N ALA A 12 28.28 11.46 6.19
CA ALA A 12 27.28 12.55 6.14
C ALA A 12 26.72 13.05 4.79
N ARG A 13 25.43 12.74 4.57
CA ARG A 13 24.38 13.76 4.37
C ARG A 13 23.11 13.29 5.10
N LEU A 14 22.80 13.94 6.22
CA LEU A 14 21.52 13.81 6.89
C LEU A 14 20.50 14.62 6.08
N GLN A 15 19.56 13.94 5.43
CA GLN A 15 18.31 14.57 5.04
C GLN A 15 17.31 14.28 6.14
N LEU A 16 17.01 15.31 6.94
CA LEU A 16 15.91 15.26 7.89
C LEU A 16 14.62 15.36 7.09
N SER A 17 13.94 14.22 6.92
CA SER A 17 12.49 14.22 6.78
C SER A 17 11.94 14.06 8.19
N ALA A 18 11.13 15.00 8.66
CA ALA A 18 10.50 14.94 9.99
C ALA A 18 9.34 13.94 10.05
N THR A 19 9.49 12.80 9.40
CA THR A 19 8.43 11.80 9.18
C THR A 19 8.98 10.45 9.57
N ALA A 20 8.43 9.87 10.63
CA ALA A 20 8.82 8.58 11.20
C ALA A 20 9.23 7.57 10.13
N ILE A 21 10.46 7.07 10.19
CA ILE A 21 10.92 5.99 9.33
C ILE A 21 10.23 4.72 9.82
N ARG A 22 9.39 4.12 8.97
CA ARG A 22 8.67 2.88 9.29
C ARG A 22 9.32 1.69 8.61
N LEU A 23 9.28 0.54 9.28
CA LEU A 23 9.71 -0.76 8.72
C LEU A 23 8.57 -1.76 8.81
N ALA A 24 8.33 -2.52 7.75
CA ALA A 24 7.36 -3.60 7.74
C ALA A 24 8.06 -4.96 7.64
N SER A 25 7.55 -5.95 8.36
CA SER A 25 8.02 -7.34 8.32
C SER A 25 6.84 -8.30 8.25
N GLY A 26 6.87 -9.25 7.31
CA GLY A 26 6.00 -10.42 7.31
C GLY A 26 6.63 -11.60 8.07
N SER A 27 5.80 -12.48 8.61
CA SER A 27 6.22 -13.62 9.43
C SER A 27 5.50 -14.90 9.00
N SER A 28 6.10 -16.04 9.33
CA SER A 28 5.47 -17.37 9.16
C SER A 28 4.33 -17.63 10.15
N ASP A 29 4.13 -16.77 11.14
CA ASP A 29 2.97 -16.81 12.04
C ASP A 29 1.69 -16.22 11.43
N SER A 30 1.69 -15.96 10.11
CA SER A 30 0.59 -15.34 9.36
C SER A 30 0.30 -13.88 9.72
N THR A 31 1.19 -13.24 10.48
CA THR A 31 1.08 -11.82 10.85
C THR A 31 2.13 -10.97 10.15
N MET A 32 1.86 -9.66 10.14
CA MET A 32 2.85 -8.66 9.81
C MET A 32 2.99 -7.68 10.96
N LYS A 33 4.17 -7.09 11.08
CA LYS A 33 4.44 -6.04 12.06
C LYS A 33 4.98 -4.80 11.36
N LEU A 34 4.49 -3.65 11.80
CA LEU A 34 4.97 -2.33 11.44
C LEU A 34 5.73 -1.78 12.65
N TRP A 35 6.92 -1.25 12.38
CA TRP A 35 7.86 -0.81 13.39
C TRP A 35 8.21 0.64 13.15
N ASP A 36 8.36 1.38 14.24
CA ASP A 36 9.05 2.67 14.22
C ASP A 36 10.55 2.41 14.32
N VAL A 37 11.32 2.88 13.33
CA VAL A 37 12.75 2.59 13.23
C VAL A 37 13.56 3.40 14.24
N GLU A 38 13.08 4.57 14.66
CA GLU A 38 13.81 5.44 15.58
C GLU A 38 13.75 4.90 17.03
N THR A 39 12.58 4.42 17.43
CA THR A 39 12.31 3.88 18.76
C THR A 39 12.51 2.36 18.84
N GLY A 40 12.40 1.66 17.71
CA GLY A 40 12.40 0.20 17.66
C GLY A 40 11.11 -0.45 18.17
N GLU A 41 10.07 0.36 18.40
CA GLU A 41 8.79 -0.13 18.92
C GLU A 41 7.88 -0.66 17.81
N VAL A 42 7.05 -1.65 18.16
CA VAL A 42 6.00 -2.14 17.26
C VAL A 42 4.86 -1.13 17.26
N LEU A 43 4.63 -0.46 16.13
CA LEU A 43 3.50 0.43 15.93
C LEU A 43 2.20 -0.36 15.79
N GLN A 44 2.22 -1.40 14.95
CA GLN A 44 1.03 -2.20 14.63
C GLN A 44 1.38 -3.66 14.37
N THR A 45 0.43 -4.54 14.66
CA THR A 45 0.44 -5.95 14.22
C THR A 45 -0.75 -6.17 13.32
N LEU A 46 -0.50 -6.38 12.03
CA LEU A 46 -1.53 -6.62 11.02
C LEU A 46 -1.83 -8.12 10.99
N THR A 47 -3.10 -8.46 11.18
CA THR A 47 -3.59 -9.84 11.23
C THR A 47 -4.69 -10.01 10.20
N GLY A 48 -4.72 -11.14 9.49
CA GLY A 48 -5.76 -11.44 8.51
C GLY A 48 -5.32 -12.29 7.33
N HIS A 49 -4.02 -12.55 7.15
CA HIS A 49 -3.57 -13.67 6.34
C HIS A 49 -3.84 -14.99 7.06
N ASN A 50 -4.14 -16.03 6.28
CA ASN A 50 -4.43 -17.38 6.82
C ASN A 50 -3.19 -18.29 6.83
N ASP A 51 -2.08 -17.82 6.29
CA ASP A 51 -0.82 -18.55 6.22
C ASP A 51 0.36 -17.55 6.14
N SER A 52 1.58 -18.08 6.15
CA SER A 52 2.87 -17.38 6.14
C SER A 52 2.90 -16.20 5.16
N VAL A 53 3.40 -15.06 5.64
CA VAL A 53 3.60 -13.86 4.82
C VAL A 53 5.04 -13.81 4.34
N TRP A 54 5.24 -13.86 3.02
CA TRP A 54 6.57 -14.00 2.42
C TRP A 54 7.25 -12.68 2.07
N ARG A 55 6.47 -11.72 1.56
CA ARG A 55 6.96 -10.41 1.14
C ARG A 55 5.96 -9.33 1.51
N VAL A 56 6.53 -8.17 1.82
CA VAL A 56 5.81 -6.93 2.11
C VAL A 56 6.46 -5.81 1.31
N SER A 57 5.65 -4.90 0.77
CA SER A 57 6.10 -3.77 -0.06
C SER A 57 5.26 -2.55 0.29
N PHE A 58 5.92 -1.41 0.53
CA PHE A 58 5.23 -0.13 0.68
C PHE A 58 4.87 0.43 -0.70
N SER A 59 3.75 1.14 -0.76
CA SER A 59 3.45 2.01 -1.89
C SER A 59 4.46 3.17 -1.97
N PRO A 60 4.64 3.78 -3.15
CA PRO A 60 5.60 4.88 -3.33
C PRO A 60 5.32 6.10 -2.43
N ASP A 61 4.05 6.36 -2.13
CA ASP A 61 3.59 7.42 -1.21
C ASP A 61 3.61 6.99 0.26
N SER A 62 3.98 5.74 0.57
CA SER A 62 4.05 5.16 1.91
C SER A 62 2.72 5.13 2.69
N THR A 63 1.57 5.24 2.01
CA THR A 63 0.24 5.18 2.62
C THR A 63 -0.32 3.76 2.71
N MET A 64 0.19 2.85 1.87
CA MET A 64 -0.28 1.47 1.79
C MET A 64 0.86 0.45 1.91
N ILE A 65 0.53 -0.74 2.41
CA ILE A 65 1.39 -1.92 2.36
C ILE A 65 0.69 -3.00 1.54
N ALA A 66 1.41 -3.58 0.59
CA ALA A 66 1.05 -4.82 -0.07
C ALA A 66 1.80 -5.99 0.55
N SER A 67 1.11 -7.11 0.69
CA SER A 67 1.63 -8.31 1.33
C SER A 67 1.26 -9.56 0.55
N SER A 68 2.21 -10.47 0.36
CA SER A 68 1.99 -11.74 -0.33
C SER A 68 2.10 -12.91 0.63
N SER A 69 1.22 -13.90 0.49
CA SER A 69 1.14 -15.03 1.41
C SER A 69 1.06 -16.39 0.70
N GLU A 70 1.40 -17.42 1.47
CA GLU A 70 1.14 -18.82 1.15
C GLU A 70 -0.36 -19.14 1.01
N ASP A 71 -1.24 -18.30 1.58
CA ASP A 71 -2.70 -18.40 1.43
C ASP A 71 -3.23 -18.06 0.02
N ARG A 72 -2.31 -17.84 -0.94
CA ARG A 72 -2.56 -17.56 -2.37
C ARG A 72 -3.16 -16.18 -2.61
N THR A 73 -3.20 -15.32 -1.59
CA THR A 73 -3.72 -13.96 -1.70
C THR A 73 -2.63 -12.92 -1.60
N ILE A 74 -2.96 -11.74 -2.10
CA ILE A 74 -2.24 -10.51 -1.79
C ILE A 74 -3.20 -9.61 -1.02
N LYS A 75 -2.74 -9.02 0.08
CA LYS A 75 -3.55 -8.10 0.88
C LYS A 75 -2.94 -6.71 0.88
N LEU A 76 -3.82 -5.71 0.78
CA LEU A 76 -3.50 -4.29 0.87
C LEU A 76 -3.98 -3.74 2.20
N TRP A 77 -3.09 -3.03 2.87
CA TRP A 77 -3.29 -2.50 4.20
C TRP A 77 -3.05 -1.01 4.21
N ASP A 78 -3.85 -0.28 4.98
CA ASP A 78 -3.59 1.11 5.30
C ASP A 78 -2.50 1.20 6.36
N VAL A 79 -1.50 2.06 6.13
CA VAL A 79 -0.29 2.15 6.96
C VAL A 79 -0.55 2.84 8.31
N ASP A 80 -1.55 3.71 8.40
CA ASP A 80 -1.82 4.50 9.59
C ASP A 80 -2.85 3.84 10.51
N THR A 81 -3.87 3.22 9.93
CA THR A 81 -4.95 2.55 10.66
C THR A 81 -4.67 1.06 10.85
N GLY A 82 -3.84 0.45 10.00
CA GLY A 82 -3.62 -0.99 9.97
C GLY A 82 -4.81 -1.78 9.42
N GLU A 83 -5.79 -1.11 8.83
CA GLU A 83 -6.99 -1.75 8.27
C GLU A 83 -6.69 -2.47 6.96
N LEU A 84 -7.38 -3.59 6.74
CA LEU A 84 -7.35 -4.32 5.48
C LEU A 84 -8.22 -3.58 4.45
N LEU A 85 -7.59 -2.95 3.46
CA LEU A 85 -8.25 -2.22 2.39
C LEU A 85 -8.83 -3.17 1.33
N GLN A 86 -8.05 -4.15 0.91
CA GLN A 86 -8.44 -5.05 -0.17
C GLN A 86 -7.72 -6.40 -0.08
N THR A 87 -8.41 -7.46 -0.50
CA THR A 87 -7.80 -8.77 -0.76
C THR A 87 -7.86 -9.05 -2.27
N LEU A 88 -6.70 -9.25 -2.87
CA LEU A 88 -6.54 -9.61 -4.28
C LEU A 88 -6.46 -11.13 -4.38
N THR A 89 -7.49 -11.72 -4.97
CA THR A 89 -7.61 -13.16 -5.19
C THR A 89 -7.48 -13.47 -6.68
N GLY A 90 -6.74 -14.52 -7.02
CA GLY A 90 -6.67 -14.98 -8.41
C GLY A 90 -5.48 -15.89 -8.72
N HIS A 91 -4.44 -15.90 -7.89
CA HIS A 91 -3.39 -16.92 -7.98
C HIS A 91 -3.92 -18.28 -7.53
N ASP A 92 -3.47 -19.34 -8.20
CA ASP A 92 -3.91 -20.71 -7.91
C ASP A 92 -2.99 -21.40 -6.88
N ASN A 93 -1.89 -20.74 -6.51
CA ASN A 93 -0.88 -21.23 -5.58
C ASN A 93 -0.20 -20.08 -4.81
N SER A 94 0.72 -20.41 -3.91
CA SER A 94 1.41 -19.49 -2.99
C SER A 94 2.03 -18.30 -3.70
N VAL A 95 1.83 -17.09 -3.15
CA VAL A 95 2.38 -15.85 -3.70
C VAL A 95 3.67 -15.50 -2.96
N PHE A 96 4.78 -15.55 -3.67
CA PHE A 96 6.11 -15.36 -3.07
C PHE A 96 6.63 -13.93 -3.16
N SER A 97 6.10 -13.13 -4.07
CA SER A 97 6.59 -11.77 -4.32
C SER A 97 5.46 -10.83 -4.66
N VAL A 98 5.59 -9.59 -4.19
CA VAL A 98 4.71 -8.48 -4.48
C VAL A 98 5.52 -7.19 -4.56
N SER A 99 5.19 -6.31 -5.49
CA SER A 99 5.81 -4.99 -5.64
C SER A 99 4.82 -3.99 -6.22
N PHE A 100 4.85 -2.76 -5.71
CA PHE A 100 4.21 -1.63 -6.37
C PHE A 100 5.00 -1.17 -7.59
N SER A 101 4.28 -0.63 -8.57
CA SER A 101 4.84 0.22 -9.62
C SER A 101 5.27 1.58 -9.03
N PRO A 102 6.21 2.30 -9.67
CA PRO A 102 6.68 3.60 -9.16
C PRO A 102 5.61 4.69 -9.07
N ASP A 103 4.55 4.59 -9.86
CA ASP A 103 3.38 5.48 -9.82
C ASP A 103 2.33 5.05 -8.79
N GLY A 104 2.48 3.88 -8.15
CA GLY A 104 1.57 3.38 -7.12
C GLY A 104 0.24 2.84 -7.64
N THR A 105 -0.02 2.89 -8.95
CA THR A 105 -1.32 2.50 -9.54
C THR A 105 -1.44 1.00 -9.79
N THR A 106 -0.30 0.29 -9.87
CA THR A 106 -0.25 -1.10 -10.27
C THR A 106 0.59 -1.91 -9.30
N ILE A 107 0.17 -3.15 -9.06
CA ILE A 107 0.91 -4.14 -8.29
C ILE A 107 1.29 -5.28 -9.20
N ALA A 108 2.55 -5.73 -9.12
CA ALA A 108 3.01 -6.96 -9.74
C ALA A 108 3.19 -8.04 -8.68
N SER A 109 2.74 -9.27 -8.97
CA SER A 109 2.92 -10.42 -8.10
C SER A 109 3.45 -11.64 -8.83
N GLY A 110 4.28 -12.42 -8.15
CA GLY A 110 4.83 -13.68 -8.64
C GLY A 110 4.44 -14.85 -7.74
N SER A 111 3.99 -15.94 -8.35
CA SER A 111 3.40 -17.09 -7.66
C SER A 111 4.03 -18.42 -8.07
N GLN A 112 3.86 -19.42 -7.20
CA GLN A 112 4.20 -20.82 -7.49
C GLN A 112 3.35 -21.43 -8.61
N ASP A 113 2.26 -20.78 -9.03
CA ASP A 113 1.46 -21.20 -10.18
C ASP A 113 2.14 -20.94 -11.55
N ASN A 114 3.41 -20.51 -11.53
CA ASN A 114 4.21 -20.15 -12.70
C ASN A 114 3.69 -18.92 -13.46
N THR A 115 2.88 -18.08 -12.81
CA THR A 115 2.38 -16.84 -13.40
C THR A 115 2.88 -15.60 -12.68
N ILE A 116 2.97 -14.52 -13.46
CA ILE A 116 3.06 -13.15 -12.95
C ILE A 116 1.73 -12.48 -13.24
N ARG A 117 1.16 -11.82 -12.24
CA ARG A 117 -0.09 -11.06 -12.39
C ARG A 117 0.15 -9.59 -12.10
N PHE A 118 -0.60 -8.76 -12.83
CA PHE A 118 -0.67 -7.33 -12.61
C PHE A 118 -2.06 -6.97 -12.09
N TRP A 119 -2.10 -6.12 -11.08
CA TRP A 119 -3.32 -5.68 -10.42
C TRP A 119 -3.35 -4.15 -10.47
N THR A 120 -4.33 -3.60 -11.17
CA THR A 120 -4.55 -2.14 -11.19
C THR A 120 -5.40 -1.76 -9.98
N LEU A 121 -4.92 -0.80 -9.20
CA LEU A 121 -5.65 -0.22 -8.09
C LEU A 121 -6.60 0.84 -8.64
N ASP A 122 -7.87 0.47 -8.74
CA ASP A 122 -8.90 1.29 -9.40
C ASP A 122 -9.44 2.38 -8.45
N LEU A 123 -8.55 3.14 -7.79
CA LEU A 123 -8.94 4.27 -6.95
C LEU A 123 -9.52 5.40 -7.80
N ASP A 124 -9.02 5.59 -9.01
CA ASP A 124 -9.53 6.59 -9.95
C ASP A 124 -11.00 6.34 -10.25
N ARG A 125 -11.41 5.10 -10.51
CA ARG A 125 -12.83 4.79 -10.74
C ARG A 125 -13.69 5.02 -9.50
N LEU A 126 -13.20 4.71 -8.31
CA LEU A 126 -13.93 5.02 -7.07
C LEU A 126 -14.12 6.53 -6.90
N MET A 127 -13.08 7.32 -7.18
CA MET A 127 -13.15 8.77 -7.15
C MET A 127 -14.07 9.33 -8.24
N THR A 128 -14.02 8.82 -9.47
CA THR A 128 -14.94 9.18 -10.54
C THR A 128 -16.39 8.91 -10.13
N MET A 129 -16.71 7.72 -9.61
CA MET A 129 -18.06 7.39 -9.16
C MET A 129 -18.54 8.27 -8.00
N GLY A 130 -17.65 8.59 -7.06
CA GLY A 130 -17.95 9.53 -5.97
C GLY A 130 -18.24 10.93 -6.49
N CYS A 131 -17.41 11.42 -7.40
CA CYS A 131 -17.55 12.72 -8.04
C CYS A 131 -18.82 12.83 -8.89
N GLU A 132 -19.17 11.80 -9.67
CA GLU A 132 -20.43 11.73 -10.42
C GLU A 132 -21.64 11.85 -9.48
N TRP A 133 -21.59 11.20 -8.32
CA TRP A 133 -22.69 11.21 -7.36
C TRP A 133 -22.88 12.57 -6.68
N ILE A 134 -21.78 13.25 -6.31
CA ILE A 134 -21.87 14.54 -5.60
C ILE A 134 -21.98 15.75 -6.53
N GLN A 135 -21.70 15.59 -7.83
CA GLN A 135 -21.66 16.71 -8.79
C GLN A 135 -22.93 17.59 -8.75
N PRO A 136 -24.17 17.05 -8.69
CA PRO A 136 -25.37 17.90 -8.61
C PRO A 136 -25.43 18.73 -7.32
N TYR A 137 -24.89 18.21 -6.21
CA TYR A 137 -24.83 18.93 -4.94
C TYR A 137 -23.82 20.07 -5.01
N LEU A 138 -22.62 19.82 -5.57
CA LEU A 138 -21.56 20.83 -5.71
C LEU A 138 -22.00 22.01 -6.60
N LEU A 139 -22.73 21.74 -7.70
CA LEU A 139 -23.25 22.80 -8.59
C LEU A 139 -24.24 23.76 -7.90
N THR A 140 -24.87 23.34 -6.80
CA THR A 140 -25.80 24.18 -6.03
C THR A 140 -25.14 24.94 -4.88
N ARG A 141 -23.84 24.72 -4.64
CA ARG A 141 -23.08 25.29 -3.51
C ARG A 141 -21.68 25.72 -3.96
N PRO A 142 -21.57 26.90 -4.60
CA PRO A 142 -20.28 27.44 -5.04
C PRO A 142 -19.30 27.74 -3.89
N GLU A 143 -19.76 27.70 -2.64
CA GLU A 143 -18.92 27.74 -1.43
C GLU A 143 -17.99 26.52 -1.26
N GLN A 144 -18.21 25.41 -1.98
CA GLN A 144 -17.38 24.20 -1.94
C GLN A 144 -16.43 24.08 -3.14
N GLN A 145 -15.74 25.18 -3.47
CA GLN A 145 -14.90 25.28 -4.66
C GLN A 145 -13.76 24.25 -4.69
N ASP A 146 -13.16 23.93 -3.54
CA ASP A 146 -12.07 22.95 -3.44
C ASP A 146 -12.50 21.53 -3.87
N LEU A 147 -13.72 21.11 -3.50
CA LEU A 147 -14.26 19.80 -3.88
C LEU A 147 -14.65 19.75 -5.36
N GLN A 148 -15.06 20.90 -5.91
CA GLN A 148 -15.40 21.02 -7.31
C GLN A 148 -14.14 20.91 -8.18
N GLU A 149 -13.06 21.61 -7.84
CA GLU A 149 -11.77 21.51 -8.54
C GLU A 149 -11.19 20.09 -8.48
N LEU A 150 -11.35 19.40 -7.33
CA LEU A 150 -10.91 18.01 -7.19
C LEU A 150 -11.68 17.09 -8.14
N CYS A 151 -13.00 17.21 -8.23
CA CYS A 151 -13.81 16.37 -9.10
C CYS A 151 -13.71 16.72 -10.59
N GLU A 152 -13.41 17.96 -10.95
CA GLU A 152 -13.17 18.36 -12.35
C GLU A 152 -11.97 17.60 -12.95
N GLY A 153 -10.94 17.30 -12.15
CA GLY A 153 -9.81 16.47 -12.57
C GLY A 153 -10.20 15.04 -12.95
N TYR A 154 -11.16 14.43 -12.23
CA TYR A 154 -11.58 13.02 -12.42
C TYR A 154 -12.76 12.84 -13.40
N LEU A 155 -13.56 13.88 -13.63
CA LEU A 155 -14.72 13.85 -14.53
C LEU A 155 -14.39 14.33 -15.95
N SER A 156 -13.21 14.91 -16.16
CA SER A 156 -12.77 15.31 -17.50
C SER A 156 -12.42 14.08 -18.36
N PRO A 157 -12.96 13.96 -19.59
CA PRO A 157 -12.57 12.87 -20.48
C PRO A 157 -11.12 13.09 -20.93
N GLN A 158 -10.25 12.09 -20.68
CA GLN A 158 -8.93 12.03 -21.29
C GLN A 158 -9.01 11.71 -22.78
#